data_AF-X0SYW3-F1
#
_entry.id   AF-X0SYW3-F1
#
_cell.length_a   1.000
_cell.length_b   1.000
_cell.length_c   1.000
_cell.angle_alpha   90.00
_cell.angle_beta   90.00
_cell.angle_gamma   90.00
#
_symmetry.space_group_name_H-M   'P 1'
#
loop_
_entity.id
_entity.type
_entity.pdbx_description
1 polymer ?
#
loop_
_entity_poly.entity_id
_entity_poly.type
_entity_poly.pdbx_seq_one_letter_code
_entity_poly.pdbx_strand_id
1 'polypeptide(L)'
;MNSILLAHGSGGKLQSELIENIILKHFNSPVLKLLEDSAVLKEKVAFTTDSFVVKPVFFPGGDIGKLAIAGTVNDILCSGARPVYISLSLIIEEGFSIDKLESILDSAKCEAKRAG
;
A
#
# COMPACT_ATOMS: atom_id res chain seq x y z
N MET A 1 21.66 12.02 7.42
CA MET A 1 20.61 12.81 6.75
C MET A 1 19.45 12.92 7.72
N ASN A 2 19.00 14.13 8.08
CA ASN A 2 17.95 14.32 9.10
C ASN A 2 16.55 14.61 8.50
N SER A 3 16.38 14.55 7.18
CA SER A 3 15.10 14.81 6.51
C SER A 3 15.04 14.19 5.11
N ILE A 4 13.89 13.61 4.74
CA ILE A 4 13.61 13.10 3.38
C ILE A 4 13.23 14.29 2.49
N LEU A 5 13.97 14.45 1.40
CA LEU A 5 13.72 15.46 0.36
C LEU A 5 12.98 14.85 -0.83
N LEU A 6 12.29 15.67 -1.63
CA LEU A 6 11.65 15.27 -2.89
C LEU A 6 12.58 14.48 -3.82
N ALA A 7 13.87 14.83 -3.85
CA ALA A 7 14.88 14.15 -4.66
C ALA A 7 15.15 12.70 -4.24
N HIS A 8 14.73 12.25 -3.05
CA HIS A 8 14.80 10.84 -2.64
C HIS A 8 13.63 10.00 -3.16
N GLY A 9 12.63 10.61 -3.81
CA GLY A 9 11.54 9.94 -4.51
C GLY A 9 11.57 10.15 -6.03
N SER A 10 12.67 10.69 -6.57
CA SER A 10 12.78 11.09 -7.98
C SER A 10 13.44 10.04 -8.89
N GLY A 11 13.65 8.82 -8.41
CA GLY A 11 14.24 7.69 -9.15
C GLY A 11 15.76 7.76 -9.36
N GLY A 12 16.44 8.74 -8.76
CA GLY A 12 17.87 8.97 -8.96
C GLY A 12 18.75 8.47 -7.80
N LYS A 13 20.02 8.87 -7.81
CA LYS A 13 21.05 8.44 -6.84
C LYS A 13 20.60 8.56 -5.37
N LEU A 14 19.93 9.65 -5.01
CA LEU A 14 19.46 9.84 -3.63
C LEU A 14 18.34 8.87 -3.23
N GLN A 15 17.48 8.46 -4.16
CA GLN A 15 16.50 7.41 -3.92
C GLN A 15 17.18 6.05 -3.75
N SER A 16 18.14 5.71 -4.62
CA SER A 16 18.91 4.45 -4.49
C SER A 16 19.71 4.42 -3.19
N GLU A 17 20.35 5.52 -2.79
CA GLU A 17 21.08 5.60 -1.53
C GLU A 17 20.16 5.52 -0.31
N LEU A 18 18.95 6.09 -0.39
CA LEU A 18 17.93 5.91 0.64
C LEU A 18 17.50 4.44 0.72
N ILE A 19 17.26 3.80 -0.43
CA ILE A 19 16.88 2.39 -0.50
C ILE A 19 18.01 1.50 0.04
N GLU A 20 19.24 1.67 -0.38
CA GLU A 20 20.37 0.81 0.00
C GLU A 20 20.83 1.02 1.45
N ASN A 21 21.05 2.28 1.84
CA ASN A 21 21.71 2.58 3.12
C ASN A 21 20.74 2.68 4.28
N ILE A 22 19.47 2.96 4.00
CA ILE A 22 18.43 3.08 5.01
C ILE A 22 17.44 1.91 4.86
N ILE A 23 16.76 1.73 3.72
CA ILE A 23 15.68 0.72 3.62
C ILE A 23 16.22 -0.72 3.67
N LEU A 24 17.22 -1.10 2.88
CA LEU A 24 17.82 -2.45 2.85
C LEU A 24 18.63 -2.76 4.10
N LYS A 25 19.25 -1.75 4.73
CA LYS A 25 19.85 -1.88 6.06
C LYS A 25 18.84 -2.43 7.07
N HIS A 26 17.56 -2.10 6.91
CA HIS A 26 16.48 -2.49 7.82
C HIS A 26 15.67 -3.71 7.33
N PHE A 27 15.52 -3.92 6.02
CA PHE A 27 14.78 -5.05 5.43
C PHE A 27 15.71 -6.02 4.68
N ASN A 28 16.28 -6.97 5.42
CA ASN A 28 17.25 -7.95 4.92
C ASN A 28 16.55 -9.18 4.31
N SER A 29 16.13 -9.09 3.04
CA SER A 29 15.59 -10.21 2.26
C SER A 29 16.50 -10.49 1.05
N PRO A 30 16.89 -11.75 0.79
CA PRO A 30 17.68 -12.09 -0.40
C PRO A 30 17.00 -11.70 -1.71
N VAL A 31 15.66 -11.71 -1.77
CA VAL A 31 14.88 -11.30 -2.95
C VAL A 31 14.85 -9.77 -3.08
N LEU A 32 14.75 -9.05 -1.97
CA LEU A 32 14.70 -7.58 -1.98
C LEU A 32 16.08 -6.95 -2.19
N LYS A 33 17.15 -7.59 -1.71
CA LYS A 33 18.55 -7.18 -1.92
C LYS A 33 18.98 -7.21 -3.37
N LEU A 34 18.22 -7.89 -4.23
CA LEU A 34 18.41 -7.83 -5.67
C LEU A 34 18.10 -6.43 -6.20
N LEU A 35 17.27 -5.65 -5.48
CA LEU A 35 16.79 -4.32 -5.89
C LEU A 35 16.29 -4.30 -7.34
N GLU A 36 15.70 -5.41 -7.74
CA GLU A 36 15.07 -5.56 -9.03
C GLU A 36 13.70 -4.88 -8.99
N ASP A 37 13.19 -4.55 -10.18
CA ASP A 37 11.90 -3.87 -10.34
C ASP A 37 10.71 -4.71 -9.82
N SER A 38 10.92 -6.00 -9.50
CA SER A 38 9.92 -6.91 -8.97
C SER A 38 10.54 -8.05 -8.17
N ALA A 39 9.71 -8.75 -7.39
CA ALA A 39 10.12 -9.95 -6.67
C ALA A 39 9.62 -11.21 -7.39
N VAL A 40 10.51 -12.17 -7.65
CA VAL A 40 10.14 -13.46 -8.24
C VAL A 40 9.61 -14.41 -7.17
N LEU A 41 8.35 -14.81 -7.28
CA LEU A 41 7.68 -15.75 -6.38
C LEU A 41 7.46 -17.10 -7.08
N LYS A 42 7.56 -18.21 -6.34
CA LYS A 42 7.54 -19.59 -6.90
C LYS A 42 6.15 -20.24 -6.97
N GLU A 43 5.08 -19.55 -6.56
CA GLU A 43 3.72 -20.09 -6.46
C GLU A 43 2.73 -19.43 -7.44
N LYS A 44 1.58 -20.07 -7.70
CA LYS A 44 0.46 -19.45 -8.44
C LYS A 44 -0.25 -18.43 -7.55
N VAL A 45 0.21 -17.19 -7.61
CA VAL A 45 -0.37 -16.06 -6.88
C VAL A 45 -1.27 -15.25 -7.81
N ALA A 46 -2.50 -14.99 -7.38
CA ALA A 46 -3.32 -13.92 -7.96
C ALA A 46 -2.92 -12.61 -7.27
N PHE A 47 -2.48 -11.64 -8.06
CA PHE A 47 -2.05 -10.34 -7.58
C PHE A 47 -2.86 -9.26 -8.29
N THR A 48 -3.41 -8.33 -7.51
CA THR A 48 -4.08 -7.13 -8.01
C THR A 48 -3.69 -5.95 -7.15
N THR A 49 -3.76 -4.76 -7.73
CA THR A 49 -3.58 -3.49 -7.04
C THR A 49 -4.55 -2.50 -7.66
N ASP A 50 -5.10 -1.61 -6.84
CA ASP A 50 -5.97 -0.54 -7.32
C ASP A 50 -5.73 0.74 -6.51
N SER A 51 -6.02 1.88 -7.11
CA SER A 51 -5.89 3.19 -6.48
C SER A 51 -7.25 3.85 -6.34
N PHE A 52 -7.57 4.28 -5.12
CA PHE A 52 -8.88 4.80 -4.78
C PHE A 52 -8.79 6.31 -4.56
N VAL A 53 -9.62 7.08 -5.27
CA VAL A 53 -9.61 8.57 -5.27
C VAL A 53 -11.01 9.17 -5.08
N VAL A 54 -11.91 8.44 -4.43
CA VAL A 54 -13.33 8.81 -4.27
C VAL A 54 -13.50 10.11 -3.48
N LYS A 55 -14.49 10.92 -3.88
CA LYS A 55 -14.87 12.18 -3.21
C LYS A 55 -16.39 12.24 -3.02
N PRO A 56 -16.89 12.55 -1.80
CA PRO A 56 -16.14 12.76 -0.55
C PRO A 56 -15.45 11.49 -0.06
N VAL A 57 -14.39 11.62 0.76
CA VAL A 57 -13.67 10.47 1.34
C VAL A 57 -14.52 9.68 2.37
N PHE A 58 -15.56 10.30 2.91
CA PHE A 58 -16.61 9.67 3.72
C PHE A 58 -17.96 9.86 3.02
N PHE A 59 -18.73 8.78 2.87
CA PHE A 59 -19.98 8.79 2.13
C PHE A 59 -21.02 7.86 2.79
N PRO A 60 -22.32 7.99 2.46
CA PRO A 60 -23.33 7.05 2.97
C PRO A 60 -22.96 5.60 2.62
N GLY A 61 -22.76 4.76 3.64
CA GLY A 61 -22.42 3.34 3.46
C GLY A 61 -20.93 2.99 3.58
N GLY A 62 -20.03 3.98 3.71
CA GLY A 62 -18.60 3.72 3.93
C GLY A 62 -17.69 4.92 3.76
N ASP A 63 -16.42 4.62 3.53
CA ASP A 63 -15.36 5.59 3.28
C ASP A 63 -14.34 4.99 2.32
N ILE A 64 -13.37 5.81 1.92
CA ILE A 64 -12.29 5.43 1.00
C ILE A 64 -11.47 4.22 1.51
N GLY A 65 -11.35 4.03 2.83
CA GLY A 65 -10.62 2.91 3.42
C GLY A 65 -11.36 1.59 3.24
N LYS A 66 -12.66 1.57 3.58
CA LYS A 66 -13.53 0.41 3.28
C LYS A 66 -13.56 0.10 1.79
N LEU A 67 -13.70 1.13 0.95
CA LEU A 67 -13.73 0.97 -0.49
C LEU A 67 -12.42 0.35 -1.02
N ALA A 68 -11.28 0.82 -0.52
CA ALA A 68 -9.98 0.32 -0.95
C ALA A 68 -9.81 -1.17 -0.71
N ILE A 69 -10.20 -1.63 0.48
CA ILE A 69 -10.10 -3.05 0.81
C ILE A 69 -11.14 -3.88 0.04
N ALA A 70 -12.41 -3.46 0.06
CA ALA A 70 -13.47 -4.20 -0.59
C ALA A 70 -13.23 -4.32 -2.11
N GLY A 71 -12.75 -3.25 -2.76
CA GLY A 71 -12.40 -3.26 -4.18
C GLY A 71 -11.30 -4.28 -4.49
N THR A 72 -10.16 -4.18 -3.82
CA THR A 72 -9.03 -5.10 -4.04
C THR A 72 -9.36 -6.54 -3.71
N VAL A 73 -10.13 -6.79 -2.65
CA VAL A 73 -10.60 -8.14 -2.29
C VAL A 73 -11.54 -8.70 -3.35
N ASN A 74 -12.49 -7.89 -3.83
CA ASN A 74 -13.44 -8.32 -4.87
C ASN A 74 -12.72 -8.71 -6.15
N ASP A 75 -11.67 -8.00 -6.55
CA ASP A 75 -10.88 -8.34 -7.74
C ASP A 75 -10.23 -9.72 -7.60
N ILE A 76 -9.64 -10.01 -6.44
CA ILE A 76 -9.06 -11.33 -6.17
C ILE A 76 -10.16 -12.41 -6.20
N LEU A 77 -11.33 -12.16 -5.58
CA LEU A 77 -12.44 -13.10 -5.58
C LEU A 77 -13.01 -13.36 -6.97
N CYS A 78 -13.17 -12.33 -7.79
CA CYS A 78 -13.61 -12.43 -9.18
C CYS A 78 -12.66 -13.26 -10.05
N SER A 79 -11.37 -13.30 -9.71
CA SER A 79 -10.38 -14.18 -10.37
C SER A 79 -10.49 -15.65 -9.96
N GLY A 80 -11.34 -15.99 -8.98
CA GLY A 80 -11.44 -17.35 -8.42
C GLY A 80 -10.32 -17.68 -7.42
N ALA A 81 -9.49 -16.70 -7.07
CA ALA A 81 -8.44 -16.87 -6.07
C ALA A 81 -8.95 -16.49 -4.68
N ARG A 82 -8.26 -17.03 -3.66
CA ARG A 82 -8.50 -16.67 -2.28
C ARG A 82 -7.63 -15.46 -1.91
N PRO A 83 -8.20 -14.35 -1.43
CA PRO A 83 -7.41 -13.27 -0.84
C PRO A 83 -6.66 -13.78 0.39
N VAL A 84 -5.36 -13.50 0.45
CA VAL A 84 -4.49 -13.91 1.56
C VAL A 84 -3.70 -12.74 2.14
N TYR A 85 -3.33 -11.79 1.30
CA TYR A 85 -2.55 -10.61 1.68
C TYR A 85 -3.04 -9.38 0.91
N ILE A 86 -2.88 -8.21 1.51
CA ILE A 86 -3.15 -6.93 0.87
C ILE A 86 -2.00 -5.96 1.18
N SER A 87 -1.56 -5.22 0.17
CA SER A 87 -0.73 -4.03 0.36
C SER A 87 -1.63 -2.80 0.34
N LEU A 88 -1.35 -1.84 1.22
CA LEU A 88 -2.06 -0.55 1.26
C LEU A 88 -1.05 0.57 1.04
N SER A 89 -1.24 1.35 -0.03
CA SER A 89 -0.45 2.54 -0.33
C SER A 89 -1.31 3.79 -0.09
N LEU A 90 -0.76 4.78 0.60
CA LEU A 90 -1.46 6.02 0.95
C LEU A 90 -0.69 7.20 0.38
N ILE A 91 -1.39 8.05 -0.39
CA ILE A 91 -0.89 9.35 -0.82
C ILE A 91 -1.74 10.39 -0.11
N ILE A 92 -1.14 11.10 0.84
CA ILE A 92 -1.84 11.99 1.76
C ILE A 92 -1.36 13.41 1.52
N GLU A 93 -2.31 14.32 1.28
CA GLU A 93 -2.03 15.74 1.12
C GLU A 93 -1.55 16.37 2.43
N GLU A 94 -0.62 17.32 2.32
CA GLU A 94 -0.21 18.14 3.46
C GLU A 94 -1.43 18.87 4.06
N GLY A 95 -1.56 18.83 5.39
CA GLY A 95 -2.68 19.45 6.10
C GLY A 95 -3.95 18.58 6.19
N PHE A 96 -3.92 17.33 5.72
CA PHE A 96 -5.02 16.40 5.93
C PHE A 96 -5.21 16.08 7.43
N SER A 97 -6.47 15.94 7.86
CA SER A 97 -6.83 15.71 9.27
C SER A 97 -6.43 14.30 9.74
N ILE A 98 -5.73 14.22 10.87
CA ILE A 98 -5.34 12.97 11.51
C ILE A 98 -6.57 12.17 11.94
N ASP A 99 -7.56 12.79 12.60
CA ASP A 99 -8.78 12.11 13.03
C ASP A 99 -9.53 11.46 11.85
N LYS A 100 -9.55 12.13 10.70
CA LYS A 100 -10.10 11.58 9.46
C LYS A 100 -9.26 10.42 8.94
N LEU A 101 -7.93 10.53 9.00
CA LEU A 101 -7.04 9.45 8.61
C LEU A 101 -7.22 8.22 9.52
N GLU A 102 -7.27 8.39 10.84
CA GLU A 102 -7.52 7.31 11.80
C GLU A 102 -8.85 6.60 11.49
N SER A 103 -9.91 7.37 11.24
CA SER A 103 -11.22 6.82 10.87
C SER A 103 -11.16 5.98 9.59
N ILE A 104 -10.44 6.45 8.57
CA ILE A 104 -10.25 5.73 7.30
C ILE A 104 -9.45 4.44 7.52
N LEU A 105 -8.39 4.48 8.33
CA LEU A 105 -7.54 3.32 8.63
C LEU A 105 -8.28 2.26 9.46
N ASP A 106 -9.08 2.69 10.44
CA ASP A 106 -9.91 1.77 11.23
C ASP A 106 -10.99 1.11 10.37
N SER A 107 -11.57 1.84 9.42
CA SER A 107 -12.52 1.30 8.45
C SER A 107 -11.89 0.27 7.52
N ALA A 108 -10.73 0.59 6.94
CA ALA A 108 -9.95 -0.36 6.13
C ALA A 108 -9.60 -1.63 6.93
N LYS A 109 -9.11 -1.48 8.16
CA LYS A 109 -8.80 -2.61 9.06
C LYS A 109 -10.03 -3.47 9.36
N CYS A 110 -11.18 -2.85 9.66
CA CYS A 110 -12.42 -3.58 9.90
C CYS A 110 -12.86 -4.37 8.66
N GLU A 111 -12.75 -3.77 7.48
CA GLU A 111 -13.08 -4.42 6.22
C GLU A 111 -12.12 -5.56 5.89
N ALA A 112 -10.81 -5.40 6.12
CA ALA A 112 -9.82 -6.44 5.91
C ALA A 112 -10.09 -7.65 6.81
N LYS A 113 -10.34 -7.42 8.11
CA LYS A 113 -10.73 -8.49 9.05
C LYS A 113 -12.01 -9.21 8.63
N ARG A 114 -12.94 -8.52 7.98
CA ARG A 114 -14.18 -9.10 7.47
C ARG A 114 -13.94 -9.99 6.24
N ALA A 115 -12.96 -9.64 5.41
CA ALA A 115 -12.58 -10.38 4.22
C ALA A 115 -11.77 -11.67 4.51
N GLY A 116 -11.17 -11.78 5.71
CA GLY A 116 -10.44 -12.95 6.19
C GLY A 116 -8.95 -12.67 6.36
#